data_AF-A0AAQ3L3M5-F1
#
_entry.id   AF-A0AAQ3L3M5-F1
#
_cell.length_a   1.000
_cell.length_b   1.000
_cell.length_c   1.000
_cell.angle_alpha   90.00
_cell.angle_beta   90.00
_cell.angle_gamma   90.00
#
_symmetry.space_group_name_H-M   'P 1'
#
loop_
_entity.id
_entity.type
_entity.pdbx_description
1 polymer ?
#
loop_
_entity_poly.entity_id
_entity_poly.type
_entity_poly.pdbx_seq_one_letter_code
_entity_poly.pdbx_strand_id
1 'polypeptide(L)'
;MNQILGTCSVVYDLSISSLAKTPKAIQEKRVEDAASELTTAATGYSNCDYSFEEVGMESLLKVEDEEMLQLDSMALALTARLM
;
A
#
# COMPACT_ATOMS: atom_id res chain seq x y z
N MET A 1 20.08 -8.18 2.28
CA MET A 1 19.27 -7.94 3.48
C MET A 1 19.11 -6.45 3.81
N ASN A 2 20.16 -5.73 4.27
CA ASN A 2 20.01 -4.33 4.70
C ASN A 2 19.46 -3.40 3.60
N GLN A 3 19.84 -3.63 2.34
CA GLN A 3 19.33 -2.87 1.21
C GLN A 3 17.82 -3.12 0.95
N ILE A 4 17.38 -4.38 1.06
CA ILE A 4 15.98 -4.78 0.87
C ILE A 4 15.11 -4.21 1.98
N LEU A 5 15.53 -4.36 3.24
CA LEU A 5 14.83 -3.78 4.38
C LEU A 5 14.77 -2.25 4.31
N GLY A 6 15.82 -1.60 3.78
CA GLY A 6 15.81 -0.16 3.50
C GLY A 6 14.77 0.22 2.45
N THR A 7 14.70 -0.52 1.34
CA THR A 7 13.64 -0.33 0.32
C THR A 7 12.25 -0.52 0.92
N CYS A 8 12.03 -1.62 1.65
CA CYS A 8 10.77 -1.91 2.33
C CYS A 8 10.34 -0.79 3.28
N SER A 9 11.28 -0.26 4.09
CA SER A 9 10.98 0.87 4.98
C SER A 9 10.49 2.10 4.21
N VAL A 10 11.14 2.44 3.09
CA VAL A 10 10.76 3.60 2.28
C VAL A 10 9.38 3.41 1.65
N VAL A 11 9.08 2.21 1.12
CA VAL A 11 7.76 1.95 0.52
C VAL A 11 6.65 1.90 1.58
N TYR A 12 6.92 1.43 2.80
CA TYR A 12 5.96 1.51 3.89
C TYR A 12 5.70 2.94 4.35
N ASP A 13 6.74 3.77 4.49
CA ASP A 13 6.57 5.18 4.85
C ASP A 13 5.69 5.91 3.82
N LEU A 14 5.89 5.62 2.53
CA LEU A 14 5.04 6.13 1.44
C LEU A 14 3.61 5.62 1.56
N SER A 15 3.43 4.31 1.79
CA SER A 15 2.11 3.68 1.92
C SER A 15 1.32 4.28 3.08
N ILE A 16 1.96 4.42 4.25
CA ILE A 16 1.36 5.05 5.44
C ILE A 16 0.99 6.51 5.15
N SER A 17 1.85 7.27 4.47
CA SER A 17 1.56 8.65 4.08
C SER A 17 0.35 8.75 3.16
N SER A 18 0.23 7.84 2.19
CA SER A 18 -0.91 7.77 1.28
C SER A 18 -2.21 7.38 1.99
N LEU A 19 -2.18 6.37 2.87
CA LEU A 19 -3.32 6.01 3.71
C LEU A 19 -3.80 7.17 4.56
N ALA A 20 -2.89 7.96 5.14
CA ALA A 20 -3.24 9.12 5.97
C ALA A 20 -3.98 10.23 5.18
N LYS A 21 -3.78 10.34 3.86
CA LYS A 21 -4.46 11.33 3.01
C LYS A 21 -5.85 10.88 2.57
N THR A 22 -6.09 9.57 2.51
CA THR A 22 -7.31 8.98 1.98
C THR A 22 -8.58 9.48 2.68
N PRO A 23 -8.70 9.52 4.02
CA PRO A 23 -9.92 10.00 4.70
C PRO A 23 -10.27 11.45 4.34
N LYS A 24 -9.27 12.33 4.23
CA LYS A 24 -9.48 13.74 3.87
C LYS A 24 -9.97 13.86 2.44
N ALA A 25 -9.41 13.09 1.51
CA ALA A 25 -9.87 13.06 0.12
C ALA A 25 -11.35 12.61 0.02
N ILE A 26 -11.74 11.57 0.77
CA ILE A 26 -13.14 11.12 0.85
C ILE A 26 -14.05 12.22 1.40
N GLN A 27 -13.67 12.86 2.52
CA GLN A 27 -14.46 13.94 3.14
C GLN A 27 -14.68 15.13 2.21
N GLU A 28 -13.65 15.46 1.42
CA GLU A 28 -13.67 16.55 0.43
C GLU A 28 -14.34 16.13 -0.91
N LYS A 29 -14.91 14.93 -0.98
CA LYS A 29 -15.52 14.34 -2.20
C LYS A 29 -14.55 14.20 -3.37
N ARG A 30 -13.24 14.16 -3.10
CA ARG A 30 -12.18 13.87 -4.07
C ARG A 30 -11.95 12.36 -4.14
N VAL A 31 -12.98 11.64 -4.61
CA VAL A 31 -13.02 10.16 -4.56
C VAL A 31 -11.95 9.53 -5.46
N GLU A 32 -11.65 10.14 -6.61
CA GLU A 32 -10.54 9.71 -7.49
C GLU A 32 -9.18 9.83 -6.79
N ASP A 33 -8.95 10.92 -6.04
CA ASP A 33 -7.72 11.11 -5.28
C ASP A 33 -7.62 10.08 -4.14
N ALA A 34 -8.72 9.78 -3.46
CA ALA A 34 -8.76 8.73 -2.43
C ALA A 34 -8.41 7.35 -3.02
N ALA A 35 -8.96 7.01 -4.19
CA ALA A 35 -8.65 5.76 -4.89
C ALA A 35 -7.18 5.70 -5.34
N SER A 36 -6.61 6.82 -5.80
CA SER A 36 -5.20 6.93 -6.17
C SER A 36 -4.26 6.71 -4.98
N GLU A 37 -4.56 7.32 -3.83
CA GLU A 37 -3.76 7.15 -2.61
C GLU A 37 -3.85 5.71 -2.08
N LEU A 38 -5.03 5.09 -2.08
CA LEU A 38 -5.18 3.67 -1.72
C LEU A 38 -4.43 2.73 -2.67
N THR A 39 -4.44 3.01 -3.98
CA THR A 39 -3.68 2.23 -4.96
C THR A 39 -2.17 2.36 -4.72
N THR A 40 -1.72 3.55 -4.36
CA THR A 40 -0.30 3.82 -4.03
C THR A 40 0.13 3.01 -2.81
N ALA A 41 -0.70 2.98 -1.76
CA ALA A 41 -0.43 2.17 -0.56
C ALA A 41 -0.35 0.67 -0.88
N ALA A 42 -1.33 0.13 -1.59
CA ALA A 42 -1.38 -1.27 -2.00
C ALA A 42 -0.13 -1.70 -2.81
N THR A 43 0.32 -0.81 -3.71
CA THR A 43 1.50 -1.07 -4.55
C THR A 43 2.80 -1.10 -3.73
N GLY A 44 2.87 -0.31 -2.65
CA GLY A 44 4.03 -0.27 -1.77
C GLY A 44 4.34 -1.63 -1.12
N TYR A 45 3.30 -2.33 -0.66
CA TYR A 45 3.41 -3.65 -0.04
C TYR A 45 3.92 -4.70 -1.04
N SER A 46 3.35 -4.71 -2.25
CA SER A 46 3.78 -5.63 -3.32
C SER A 46 5.24 -5.40 -3.74
N ASN A 47 5.70 -4.15 -3.74
CA ASN A 47 7.08 -3.82 -4.10
C ASN A 47 8.10 -4.27 -3.05
N CYS A 48 7.73 -4.31 -1.76
CA CYS A 48 8.60 -4.87 -0.73
C CYS A 48 8.79 -6.37 -0.95
N ASP A 49 7.70 -7.12 -1.15
CA ASP A 49 7.77 -8.57 -1.40
C ASP A 49 8.59 -8.90 -2.66
N TYR A 50 8.35 -8.18 -3.76
CA TYR A 50 9.13 -8.32 -4.99
C TYR A 50 10.64 -8.09 -4.78
N SER A 51 11.02 -7.18 -3.88
CA SER A 51 12.44 -6.91 -3.55
C SER A 51 13.12 -8.10 -2.84
N PHE A 52 12.36 -8.92 -2.11
CA PHE A 52 12.87 -10.18 -1.55
C PHE A 52 12.95 -11.28 -2.62
N GLU A 53 11.94 -11.39 -3.49
CA GLU A 53 11.92 -12.36 -4.58
C GLU A 53 13.11 -12.18 -5.55
N GLU A 54 13.48 -10.93 -5.86
CA GLU A 54 14.62 -10.62 -6.75
C GLU A 54 15.96 -11.19 -6.25
N VAL A 55 16.10 -11.41 -4.95
CA VAL A 55 17.30 -12.03 -4.35
C VAL A 55 17.11 -13.50 -3.99
N GLY A 56 16.01 -14.12 -4.44
CA GLY A 56 15.69 -15.52 -4.18
C GLY A 56 15.33 -15.79 -2.72
N MET A 57 14.75 -14.80 -2.03
CA MET A 57 14.32 -14.90 -0.63
C MET A 57 12.81 -14.73 -0.52
N GLU A 58 12.21 -15.39 0.47
CA GLU A 58 10.84 -15.09 0.87
C GLU A 58 10.84 -13.87 1.79
N SER A 59 9.87 -12.96 1.61
CA SER A 59 9.68 -11.82 2.49
C SER A 59 9.39 -12.28 3.91
N LEU A 60 10.09 -11.68 4.88
CA LEU A 60 9.78 -11.86 6.30
C LEU A 60 8.47 -11.19 6.72
N LEU A 61 7.91 -10.36 5.84
CA LEU A 61 6.72 -9.54 6.06
C LEU A 61 5.56 -9.95 5.15
N LYS A 62 5.68 -11.10 4.48
CA LYS A 62 4.73 -11.57 3.47
C LYS A 62 3.28 -11.61 3.97
N VAL A 63 3.08 -12.11 5.20
CA VAL A 63 1.73 -12.21 5.78
C VAL A 63 1.16 -10.83 6.03
N GLU A 64 1.96 -9.93 6.60
CA GLU A 64 1.58 -8.54 6.87
C GLU A 64 1.31 -7.76 5.57
N ASP A 65 2.14 -7.96 4.53
CA ASP A 65 1.97 -7.36 3.21
C ASP A 65 0.68 -7.83 2.54
N GLU A 66 0.36 -9.13 2.62
CA GLU A 66 -0.88 -9.71 2.09
C GLU A 66 -2.12 -9.19 2.84
N GLU A 67 -2.07 -9.09 4.18
CA GLU A 67 -3.15 -8.54 4.99
C GLU A 67 -3.44 -7.07 4.64
N MET A 68 -2.38 -6.26 4.53
CA MET A 68 -2.52 -4.85 4.17
C MET A 68 -3.04 -4.66 2.75
N LEU A 69 -2.59 -5.47 1.79
CA LEU A 69 -3.09 -5.47 0.42
C LEU A 69 -4.59 -5.78 0.37
N GLN A 70 -5.07 -6.74 1.17
CA GLN A 70 -6.50 -7.07 1.25
C GLN A 70 -7.32 -5.91 1.82
N LEU A 71 -6.83 -5.26 2.89
CA LEU A 71 -7.50 -4.10 3.48
C LEU A 71 -7.60 -2.93 2.50
N ASP A 72 -6.52 -2.62 1.78
CA ASP A 72 -6.52 -1.58 0.76
C ASP A 72 -7.44 -1.92 -0.41
N SER A 73 -7.49 -3.19 -0.81
CA SER A 73 -8.42 -3.67 -1.84
C SER A 73 -9.89 -3.51 -1.42
N MET A 74 -10.20 -3.79 -0.14
CA MET A 74 -11.54 -3.55 0.41
C MET A 74 -11.86 -2.06 0.45
N ALA A 75 -10.93 -1.22 0.88
CA ALA A 75 -11.10 0.23 0.92
C ALA A 75 -11.28 0.82 -0.49
N LEU A 76 -10.56 0.31 -1.50
CA LEU A 76 -10.74 0.67 -2.91
C LEU A 76 -12.13 0.32 -3.40
N ALA A 77 -12.59 -0.91 -3.13
CA ALA A 77 -13.92 -1.36 -3.52
C ALA A 77 -15.04 -0.50 -2.89
N LEU A 78 -14.86 -0.07 -1.63
CA LEU A 78 -15.77 0.85 -0.97
C LEU A 78 -15.71 2.25 -1.55
N THR A 79 -14.51 2.78 -1.80
CA THR A 79 -14.29 4.09 -2.43
C THR A 79 -14.92 4.14 -3.81
N ALA A 80 -14.88 3.04 -4.58
CA ALA A 80 -15.53 2.94 -5.87
C ALA A 80 -17.06 3.01 -5.83
N ARG A 81 -17.69 2.78 -4.67
CA ARG A 81 -19.14 3.00 -4.49
C ARG A 81 -19.50 4.46 -4.23
N LEU A 82 -18.51 5.33 -4.00
CA LEU A 82 -18.67 6.76 -3.79
C LEU A 82 -18.46 7.59 -5.07
N MET A 83 -17.96 6.96 -6.14
CA MET A 83 -17.88 7.52 -7.50
C MET A 83 -19.26 7.50 -8.16
#